data_AF-A0A4Y2RTX3-F1
#
_entry.id   AF-A0A4Y2RTX3-F1
#
_cell.length_a   1.000
_cell.length_b   1.000
_cell.length_c   1.000
_cell.angle_alpha   90.00
_cell.angle_beta   90.00
_cell.angle_gamma   90.00
#
_symmetry.space_group_name_H-M   'P 1'
#
loop_
_entity.id
_entity.type
_entity.pdbx_description
1 polymer ?
#
loop_
_entity_poly.entity_id
_entity_poly.type
_entity_poly.pdbx_seq_one_letter_code
_entity_poly.pdbx_strand_id
1 'polypeptide(L)'
;MRNDNAIDSSTGESKKPKIITFYNMTKGGVDVVNEMAASYSTSRKTKRWPKVIFFSLLNVAAINARIILLSTKTPPSQNQSRRAFLKHLGLQLIEDYRENRSHQAMLPQSIKEKLKPGKEMEPPNKKAKTVYKRCAK
;
A
#
# COMPACT_ATOMS: atom_id res chain seq x y z
N MET A 1 -27.28 32.34 -4.39
CA MET A 1 -27.03 31.34 -3.33
C MET A 1 -27.91 30.12 -3.60
N ARG A 2 -27.37 28.89 -3.50
CA ARG A 2 -28.19 27.67 -3.57
C ARG A 2 -28.96 27.54 -2.25
N ASN A 3 -30.28 27.72 -2.28
CA ASN A 3 -31.17 27.68 -1.11
C ASN A 3 -31.95 26.36 -1.06
N ASP A 4 -31.28 25.23 -1.24
CA ASP A 4 -31.93 23.91 -1.15
C ASP A 4 -32.05 23.48 0.31
N ASN A 5 -33.22 23.71 0.91
CA ASN A 5 -33.57 23.26 2.27
C ASN A 5 -33.98 21.78 2.33
N ALA A 6 -33.63 21.00 1.30
CA ALA A 6 -34.03 19.61 1.22
C ALA A 6 -33.38 18.78 2.33
N ILE A 7 -34.21 18.10 3.12
CA ILE A 7 -33.78 17.21 4.20
C ILE A 7 -33.49 15.81 3.62
N ASP A 8 -32.45 15.16 4.14
CA ASP A 8 -32.15 13.77 3.83
C ASP A 8 -33.03 12.83 4.67
N SER A 9 -33.96 12.14 4.01
CA SER A 9 -34.87 11.19 4.64
C SER A 9 -34.17 9.98 5.27
N SER A 10 -32.95 9.64 4.81
CA SER A 10 -32.15 8.55 5.41
C SER A 10 -31.65 8.86 6.82
N THR A 11 -31.66 10.13 7.22
CA THR A 11 -31.18 10.56 8.54
C THR A 11 -32.23 10.56 9.64
N GLY A 12 -33.48 10.18 9.30
CA GLY A 12 -34.57 10.04 10.27
C GLY A 12 -34.75 11.29 11.14
N GLU A 13 -34.74 11.08 12.46
CA GLU A 13 -34.94 12.14 13.46
C GLU A 13 -33.86 13.21 13.46
N SER A 14 -32.66 12.93 12.94
CA SER A 14 -31.59 13.93 12.85
C SER A 14 -31.88 15.02 11.82
N LYS A 15 -32.83 14.78 10.89
CA LYS A 15 -33.30 15.73 9.85
C LYS A 15 -32.16 16.52 9.21
N LYS A 16 -31.06 15.86 8.87
CA LYS A 16 -29.87 16.55 8.35
C LYS A 16 -30.16 17.06 6.94
N PRO A 17 -29.73 18.28 6.59
CA PRO A 17 -29.81 18.76 5.22
C PRO A 17 -29.04 17.85 4.26
N LYS A 18 -29.56 17.63 3.05
CA LYS A 18 -28.91 16.80 2.02
C LYS A 18 -27.47 17.25 1.71
N ILE A 19 -27.20 18.55 1.80
CA ILE A 19 -25.85 19.09 1.60
C ILE A 19 -24.84 18.52 2.61
N ILE A 20 -25.26 18.33 3.87
CA ILE A 20 -24.39 17.80 4.93
C ILE A 20 -24.12 16.32 4.72
N THR A 21 -25.13 15.54 4.33
CA THR A 21 -24.97 14.11 4.11
C THR A 21 -24.14 13.83 2.86
N PHE A 22 -24.37 14.57 1.77
CA PHE A 22 -23.55 14.52 0.56
C PHE A 22 -22.09 14.88 0.83
N TYR A 23 -21.84 15.96 1.59
CA TYR A 23 -20.48 16.34 1.99
C TYR A 23 -19.80 15.24 2.81
N ASN A 24 -20.48 14.71 3.85
CA ASN A 24 -19.90 13.65 4.69
C ASN A 24 -19.63 12.36 3.91
N MET A 25 -20.45 12.03 2.92
CA MET A 25 -20.26 10.88 2.05
C MET A 25 -19.02 11.01 1.14
N THR A 26 -18.69 12.23 0.71
CA THR A 26 -17.64 12.47 -0.31
C THR A 26 -16.32 12.98 0.25
N LYS A 27 -16.32 13.63 1.42
CA LYS A 27 -15.13 14.28 1.99
C LYS A 27 -13.97 13.33 2.35
N GLY A 28 -14.26 12.04 2.53
CA GLY A 28 -13.28 11.06 3.04
C GLY A 28 -12.24 10.58 2.03
N GLY A 29 -12.36 10.93 0.74
CA GLY A 29 -11.51 10.35 -0.31
C GLY A 29 -10.00 10.52 -0.05
N VAL A 30 -9.58 11.72 0.36
CA VAL A 30 -8.16 12.01 0.66
C VAL A 30 -7.68 11.25 1.90
N ASP A 31 -8.49 11.22 2.95
CA ASP A 31 -8.16 10.52 4.21
C ASP A 31 -7.99 9.01 3.97
N VAL A 32 -8.85 8.42 3.15
CA VAL A 32 -8.75 7.00 2.77
C VAL A 32 -7.45 6.71 2.02
N VAL A 33 -7.06 7.57 1.07
CA VAL A 33 -5.77 7.42 0.36
C VAL A 33 -4.59 7.57 1.31
N ASN A 34 -4.65 8.52 2.24
CA ASN A 34 -3.63 8.73 3.25
C ASN A 34 -3.48 7.50 4.18
N GLU A 35 -4.60 6.93 4.63
CA GLU A 35 -4.61 5.70 5.43
C GLU A 35 -4.05 4.50 4.66
N MET A 36 -4.43 4.33 3.38
CA MET A 36 -3.88 3.30 2.51
C MET A 36 -2.36 3.45 2.29
N ALA A 37 -1.87 4.68 2.18
CA ALA A 37 -0.44 4.96 2.04
C ALA A 37 0.32 4.70 3.35
N ALA A 38 -0.27 5.00 4.50
CA ALA A 38 0.33 4.76 5.81
C ALA A 38 0.41 3.27 6.17
N SER A 39 -0.65 2.49 5.87
CA SER A 39 -0.72 1.05 6.21
C SER A 39 0.33 0.18 5.53
N TYR A 40 0.77 0.55 4.31
CA TYR A 40 1.81 -0.13 3.55
C TYR A 40 2.86 0.86 3.03
N SER A 41 3.48 1.62 3.95
CA SER A 41 4.41 2.67 3.58
C SER A 41 5.80 2.15 3.17
N THR A 42 6.31 2.67 2.05
CA THR A 42 7.72 2.50 1.61
C THR A 42 8.69 3.47 2.27
N SER A 43 8.19 4.41 3.09
CA SER A 43 8.99 5.46 3.71
C SER A 43 10.11 4.91 4.59
N ARG A 44 11.27 5.59 4.58
CA ARG A 44 12.43 5.27 5.42
C ARG A 44 12.98 6.55 6.04
N LYS A 45 13.56 6.44 7.25
CA LYS A 45 14.27 7.55 7.91
C LYS A 45 15.39 8.04 6.98
N THR A 46 15.34 9.31 6.59
CA THR A 46 16.29 9.93 5.68
C THR A 46 16.48 11.39 6.07
N LYS A 47 17.68 11.93 5.84
CA LYS A 47 18.00 13.36 5.98
C LYS A 47 17.85 14.14 4.66
N ARG A 48 17.47 13.46 3.58
CA ARG A 48 17.37 14.04 2.23
C ARG A 48 15.89 14.16 1.85
N TRP A 49 15.34 15.38 1.83
CA TRP A 49 13.93 15.64 1.54
C TRP A 49 13.44 15.10 0.18
N PRO A 50 14.23 15.06 -0.92
CA PRO A 50 13.73 14.53 -2.19
C PRO A 50 13.40 13.04 -2.10
N LYS A 51 14.11 12.29 -1.24
CA LYS A 51 13.83 10.87 -1.01
C LYS A 51 12.47 10.68 -0.31
N VAL A 52 12.04 11.62 0.53
CA VAL A 52 10.71 11.57 1.17
C VAL A 52 9.63 11.65 0.11
N ILE A 53 9.77 12.58 -0.84
CA ILE A 53 8.84 12.70 -1.97
C ILE A 53 8.83 11.44 -2.82
N PHE A 54 9.99 10.87 -3.12
CA PHE A 54 10.08 9.62 -3.86
C PHE A 54 9.31 8.47 -3.18
N PHE A 55 9.45 8.30 -1.87
CA PHE A 55 8.68 7.27 -1.14
C PHE A 55 7.16 7.55 -1.17
N SER A 56 6.75 8.81 -1.04
CA SER A 56 5.33 9.19 -1.19
C SER A 56 4.79 8.86 -2.58
N LEU A 57 5.56 9.17 -3.63
CA LEU A 57 5.21 8.83 -5.01
C LEU A 57 5.05 7.33 -5.21
N LEU A 58 5.96 6.51 -4.66
CA LEU A 58 5.85 5.05 -4.72
C LEU A 58 4.55 4.54 -4.07
N ASN A 59 4.17 5.08 -2.90
CA ASN A 59 2.96 4.67 -2.20
C ASN A 59 1.70 4.99 -3.03
N VAL A 60 1.63 6.20 -3.59
CA VAL A 60 0.50 6.65 -4.44
C VAL A 60 0.45 5.88 -5.75
N ALA A 61 1.60 5.67 -6.40
CA ALA A 61 1.69 4.90 -7.64
C ALA A 61 1.17 3.47 -7.45
N ALA A 62 1.53 2.80 -6.35
CA ALA A 62 1.03 1.45 -6.06
C ALA A 62 -0.48 1.42 -5.78
N ILE A 63 -1.03 2.45 -5.12
CA ILE A 63 -2.49 2.58 -4.94
C ILE A 63 -3.17 2.70 -6.30
N ASN A 64 -2.72 3.63 -7.14
CA ASN A 64 -3.32 3.91 -8.44
C ASN A 64 -3.19 2.72 -9.38
N ALA A 65 -2.03 2.05 -9.43
CA ALA A 65 -1.82 0.85 -10.23
C ALA A 65 -2.80 -0.27 -9.84
N ARG A 66 -3.06 -0.46 -8.54
CA ARG A 66 -4.04 -1.45 -8.07
C ARG A 66 -5.47 -1.06 -8.49
N ILE A 67 -5.85 0.21 -8.37
CA ILE A 67 -7.18 0.68 -8.81
C ILE A 67 -7.38 0.38 -10.30
N ILE A 68 -6.38 0.71 -11.13
CA ILE A 68 -6.42 0.43 -12.57
C ILE A 68 -6.56 -1.07 -12.83
N LEU A 69 -5.73 -1.90 -12.19
CA LEU A 69 -5.77 -3.36 -12.35
C LEU A 69 -7.15 -3.95 -11.99
N LEU A 70 -7.74 -3.51 -10.88
CA LEU A 70 -9.05 -3.99 -10.43
C LEU A 70 -10.21 -3.43 -11.25
N SER A 71 -9.98 -2.37 -12.02
CA SER A 71 -10.98 -1.80 -12.94
C SER A 71 -11.01 -2.49 -14.31
N THR A 72 -10.17 -3.51 -14.53
CA THR A 72 -10.18 -4.31 -15.76
C THR A 72 -11.34 -5.29 -15.81
N LYS A 73 -11.72 -5.77 -17.01
CA LYS A 73 -12.85 -6.70 -17.20
C LYS A 73 -12.69 -8.02 -16.43
N THR A 74 -11.45 -8.50 -16.30
CA THR A 74 -11.11 -9.79 -15.67
C THR A 74 -9.93 -9.59 -14.72
N PRO A 75 -10.17 -9.01 -13.53
CA PRO A 75 -9.10 -8.72 -12.60
C PRO A 75 -8.54 -10.03 -12.01
N PRO A 76 -7.20 -10.15 -11.89
CA PRO A 76 -6.59 -11.36 -11.37
C PRO A 76 -6.95 -11.58 -9.89
N SER A 77 -7.52 -12.75 -9.57
CA SER A 77 -7.98 -13.12 -8.22
C SER A 77 -6.86 -13.06 -7.18
N GLN A 78 -5.63 -13.41 -7.58
CA GLN A 78 -4.45 -13.35 -6.71
C GLN A 78 -4.11 -11.93 -6.20
N ASN A 79 -4.60 -10.88 -6.86
CA ASN A 79 -4.33 -9.48 -6.50
C ASN A 79 -5.53 -8.78 -5.83
N GLN A 80 -6.54 -9.54 -5.40
CA GLN A 80 -7.70 -8.97 -4.71
C GLN A 80 -7.31 -8.26 -3.41
N SER A 81 -6.41 -8.83 -2.60
CA SER A 81 -5.93 -8.14 -1.39
C SER A 81 -4.79 -7.17 -1.73
N ARG A 82 -4.75 -6.01 -1.06
CA ARG A 82 -3.65 -5.03 -1.20
C ARG A 82 -2.29 -5.65 -0.88
N ARG A 83 -2.22 -6.50 0.15
CA ARG A 83 -1.00 -7.22 0.52
C ARG A 83 -0.50 -8.13 -0.60
N ALA A 84 -1.38 -8.93 -1.18
CA ALA A 84 -0.99 -9.86 -2.24
C ALA A 84 -0.55 -9.11 -3.50
N PHE A 85 -1.28 -8.07 -3.89
CA PHE A 85 -0.89 -7.18 -4.98
C PHE A 85 0.51 -6.59 -4.76
N LEU A 86 0.80 -6.03 -3.58
CA LEU A 86 2.12 -5.44 -3.29
C LEU A 86 3.25 -6.49 -3.25
N LYS A 87 2.99 -7.69 -2.72
CA LYS A 87 3.96 -8.81 -2.77
C LYS A 87 4.26 -9.18 -4.22
N HIS A 88 3.22 -9.35 -5.04
CA HIS A 88 3.35 -9.73 -6.44
C HIS A 88 4.08 -8.66 -7.26
N LEU A 89 3.66 -7.39 -7.13
CA LEU A 89 4.32 -6.25 -7.78
C LEU A 89 5.81 -6.17 -7.41
N GLY A 90 6.12 -6.29 -6.12
CA GLY A 90 7.50 -6.24 -5.64
C GLY A 90 8.38 -7.36 -6.19
N LEU A 91 7.84 -8.59 -6.31
CA LEU A 91 8.54 -9.73 -6.91
C LEU A 91 8.73 -9.55 -8.42
N GLN A 92 7.70 -9.07 -9.13
CA GLN A 92 7.80 -8.82 -10.58
C GLN A 92 8.85 -7.76 -10.91
N LEU A 93 8.93 -6.67 -10.14
CA LEU A 93 9.89 -5.59 -10.39
C LEU A 93 11.36 -5.99 -10.20
N ILE A 94 11.62 -7.10 -9.50
CA ILE A 94 13.00 -7.56 -9.21
C ILE A 94 13.38 -8.81 -10.01
N GLU A 95 12.47 -9.38 -10.81
CA GLU A 95 12.71 -10.68 -11.47
C GLU A 95 13.91 -10.61 -12.43
N ASP A 96 13.98 -9.62 -13.32
CA ASP A 96 15.11 -9.43 -14.24
C ASP A 96 16.46 -9.31 -13.49
N TYR A 97 16.45 -8.58 -12.36
CA TYR A 97 17.64 -8.43 -11.51
C TYR A 97 18.02 -9.74 -10.81
N ARG A 98 17.01 -10.52 -10.40
CA ARG A 98 17.18 -11.82 -9.75
C ARG A 98 17.83 -12.81 -10.70
N GLU A 99 17.33 -12.88 -11.93
CA GLU A 99 17.85 -13.74 -13.00
C GLU A 99 19.31 -13.38 -13.31
N ASN A 100 19.59 -12.12 -13.62
CA ASN A 100 20.95 -11.64 -13.90
C ASN A 100 21.93 -11.92 -12.75
N ARG A 101 21.48 -11.75 -11.50
CA ARG A 101 22.31 -12.02 -10.32
C ARG A 101 22.59 -13.52 -10.13
N SER A 102 21.66 -14.39 -10.52
CA SER A 102 21.81 -15.84 -10.37
C SER A 102 22.96 -16.42 -11.22
N HIS A 103 23.24 -15.78 -12.36
CA HIS A 103 24.33 -16.16 -13.27
C HIS A 103 25.72 -15.67 -12.82
N GLN A 104 25.82 -14.89 -11.75
CA GLN A 104 27.12 -14.40 -11.26
C GLN A 104 27.95 -15.55 -10.68
N ALA A 105 29.16 -15.73 -11.23
CA ALA A 105 30.06 -16.83 -10.86
C ALA A 105 30.39 -16.85 -9.36
N MET A 106 30.73 -15.69 -8.79
CA MET A 106 31.24 -15.56 -7.41
C MET A 106 30.15 -15.36 -6.34
N LEU A 107 28.89 -15.68 -6.64
CA LEU A 107 27.83 -15.56 -5.64
C LEU A 107 27.87 -16.76 -4.67
N PRO A 108 27.77 -16.55 -3.34
CA PRO A 108 27.68 -17.63 -2.38
C PRO A 108 26.54 -18.60 -2.71
N GLN A 109 26.79 -19.90 -2.56
CA GLN A 109 25.84 -20.96 -2.93
C GLN A 109 24.48 -20.80 -2.22
N SER A 110 24.49 -20.40 -0.94
CA SER A 110 23.29 -20.13 -0.16
C SER A 110 22.39 -19.02 -0.73
N ILE A 111 22.97 -18.08 -1.47
CA ILE A 111 22.21 -17.01 -2.17
C ILE A 111 21.74 -17.52 -3.53
N LYS A 112 22.60 -18.22 -4.29
CA LYS A 112 22.21 -18.83 -5.58
C LYS A 112 20.99 -19.73 -5.42
N GLU A 113 20.93 -20.53 -4.36
CA GLU A 113 19.78 -21.39 -4.06
C GLU A 113 18.48 -20.63 -3.79
N LYS A 114 18.55 -19.44 -3.19
CA LYS A 114 17.37 -18.59 -2.92
C LYS A 114 16.91 -17.85 -4.17
N LEU A 115 17.82 -17.58 -5.10
CA LEU A 115 17.53 -16.91 -6.36
C LEU A 115 16.92 -17.85 -7.41
N LYS A 116 16.98 -19.18 -7.22
CA LYS A 116 16.32 -20.13 -8.14
C LYS A 116 14.81 -19.88 -8.22
N PRO A 117 14.21 -19.88 -9.43
CA PRO A 117 12.77 -19.69 -9.60
C PRO A 117 11.98 -20.78 -8.86
N GLY A 118 10.83 -20.41 -8.27
CA GLY A 118 9.93 -21.33 -7.57
C GLY A 118 10.14 -21.49 -6.06
N LYS A 119 11.26 -21.03 -5.47
CA LYS A 119 11.34 -20.86 -4.01
C LYS A 119 10.70 -19.52 -3.62
N GLU A 120 9.57 -19.58 -2.92
CA GLU A 120 9.00 -18.39 -2.32
C GLU A 120 10.02 -17.76 -1.36
N MET A 121 10.28 -16.46 -1.55
CA MET A 121 10.94 -15.67 -0.52
C MET A 121 9.95 -15.50 0.63
N GLU A 122 10.01 -16.43 1.58
CA GLU A 122 9.33 -16.27 2.86
C GLU A 122 9.80 -14.95 3.48
N PRO A 123 8.87 -14.05 3.85
CA PRO A 123 9.25 -12.84 4.56
C PRO A 123 10.01 -13.25 5.82
N PRO A 124 11.04 -12.47 6.24
CA PRO A 124 11.76 -12.76 7.46
C PRO A 124 10.75 -12.94 8.60
N ASN A 125 10.82 -14.11 9.26
CA ASN A 125 9.95 -14.45 10.39
C ASN A 125 9.93 -13.26 11.36
N LYS A 126 8.74 -12.79 11.72
CA LYS A 126 8.59 -11.63 12.62
C LYS A 126 9.31 -11.97 13.91
N LYS A 127 10.52 -11.44 14.12
CA LYS A 127 11.15 -11.50 15.44
C LYS A 127 10.16 -10.90 16.42
N ALA A 128 9.89 -11.61 17.51
CA ALA A 128 8.99 -11.17 18.56
C ALA A 128 9.29 -9.72 18.92
N LYS A 129 8.26 -8.88 19.08
CA LYS A 129 8.42 -7.47 19.44
C LYS A 129 9.21 -7.41 20.75
N THR A 130 10.48 -7.00 20.68
CA THR A 130 11.25 -6.70 21.88
C THR A 130 10.64 -5.45 22.50
N VAL A 131 10.02 -5.60 23.68
CA VAL A 131 9.50 -4.48 24.46
C VAL A 131 10.69 -3.72 25.01
N TYR A 132 11.04 -2.59 24.38
CA TYR A 132 12.03 -1.69 24.94
C TYR A 132 11.43 -1.01 26.17
N LYS A 133 11.89 -1.39 27.37
CA LYS A 133 11.60 -0.65 28.60
C LYS A 133 12.31 0.71 28.48
N ARG A 134 11.56 1.81 28.46
CA ARG A 134 12.14 3.15 28.63
C ARG A 134 12.77 3.21 30.02
N CYS A 135 14.02 3.64 30.11
CA CYS A 135 14.62 4.00 31.40
C CYS A 135 13.72 5.05 32.07
N ALA A 136 13.41 4.85 33.36
CA ALA A 136 12.77 5.85 34.18
C ALA A 136 13.69 7.08 34.27
N LYS A 137 13.09 8.27 34.24
CA LYS A 137 13.78 9.52 34.58
C LYS A 137 14.07 9.56 36.07
#